data_AF-A0A531KGP5-F1
#
_entry.id   AF-A0A531KGP5-F1
#
_cell.length_a   1.000
_cell.length_b   1.000
_cell.length_c   1.000
_cell.angle_alpha   90.00
_cell.angle_beta   90.00
_cell.angle_gamma   90.00
#
_symmetry.space_group_name_H-M   'P 1'
#
loop_
_entity.id
_entity.type
_entity.pdbx_description
1 polymer ?
#
loop_
_entity_poly.entity_id
_entity_poly.type
_entity_poly.pdbx_seq_one_letter_code
_entity_poly.pdbx_strand_id
1 'polypeptide(L)'
;HMGPRLSTLISDILAKEEDLRDTLEIFTEELGAILRHPDTGDEHPGRFLSVVFRNTDALARTDGLMPVTVAALLTAGPTDDRPLICELIAKNGNDAEADVAAFFRAYARTVIRPTLAIYLLYGIAFEAHQQNSLVLFDHAGHPRKLLIRDFGDGRSFAPLFEERGHRLSPF
;
A
#
# COMPACT_ATOMS: atom_id res chain seq x y z
N HIS A 1 -12.77 9.84 -11.19
CA HIS A 1 -11.56 9.00 -11.05
C HIS A 1 -11.91 7.70 -10.32
N MET A 2 -11.20 6.60 -10.60
CA MET A 2 -11.42 5.32 -9.91
C MET A 2 -10.83 5.26 -8.49
N GLY A 3 -9.79 6.06 -8.23
CA GLY A 3 -9.04 6.08 -6.97
C GLY A 3 -9.88 6.15 -5.69
N PRO A 4 -10.75 7.16 -5.51
CA PRO A 4 -11.59 7.24 -4.30
C PRO A 4 -12.58 6.10 -4.12
N ARG A 5 -13.12 5.59 -5.23
CA ARG A 5 -14.07 4.46 -5.21
C ARG A 5 -13.36 3.16 -4.83
N LEU A 6 -12.18 2.92 -5.40
CA LEU A 6 -11.36 1.76 -5.07
C LEU A 6 -10.83 1.85 -3.63
N SER A 7 -10.45 3.04 -3.16
CA SER A 7 -10.09 3.29 -1.77
C SER A 7 -11.25 2.93 -0.83
N THR A 8 -12.46 3.39 -1.13
CA THR A 8 -13.67 3.06 -0.35
C THR A 8 -13.91 1.55 -0.32
N LEU A 9 -13.86 0.88 -1.47
CA LEU A 9 -14.01 -0.57 -1.56
C LEU A 9 -13.00 -1.32 -0.69
N ILE A 10 -11.72 -0.97 -0.77
CA ILE A 10 -10.67 -1.62 0.02
C ILE A 10 -10.85 -1.32 1.51
N SER A 11 -11.17 -0.08 1.89
CA SER A 11 -11.47 0.28 3.28
C SER A 11 -12.64 -0.51 3.84
N ASP A 12 -13.71 -0.72 3.06
CA ASP A 12 -14.86 -1.53 3.47
C ASP A 12 -14.49 -3.01 3.66
N ILE A 13 -13.61 -3.55 2.81
CA ILE A 13 -13.07 -4.91 2.97
C ILE A 13 -12.26 -5.01 4.27
N LEU A 14 -11.32 -4.08 4.48
CA LEU A 14 -10.46 -4.06 5.67
C LEU A 14 -11.27 -3.84 6.96
N ALA A 15 -12.38 -3.11 6.92
CA ALA A 15 -13.25 -2.93 8.08
C ALA A 15 -13.94 -4.23 8.53
N LYS A 16 -14.15 -5.19 7.60
CA LYS A 16 -14.83 -6.46 7.86
C LYS A 16 -13.87 -7.65 8.07
N GLU A 17 -12.64 -7.53 7.59
CA GLU A 17 -11.62 -8.60 7.61
C GLU A 17 -10.50 -8.24 8.59
N GLU A 18 -10.64 -8.65 9.84
CA GLU A 18 -9.67 -8.36 10.91
C GLU A 18 -8.24 -8.83 10.56
N ASP A 19 -8.10 -10.05 10.02
CA ASP A 19 -6.81 -10.60 9.58
C ASP A 19 -6.13 -9.75 8.49
N LEU A 20 -6.92 -9.15 7.60
CA LEU A 20 -6.39 -8.28 6.55
C LEU A 20 -6.04 -6.90 7.11
N ARG A 21 -6.90 -6.32 7.94
CA ARG A 21 -6.66 -5.02 8.62
C ARG A 21 -5.39 -5.02 9.46
N ASP A 22 -5.07 -6.16 10.06
CA ASP A 22 -3.88 -6.31 10.89
C ASP A 22 -2.59 -6.44 10.07
N THR A 23 -2.69 -6.67 8.76
CA THR A 23 -1.54 -6.89 7.88
C THR A 23 -1.42 -5.87 6.73
N LEU A 24 -2.50 -5.16 6.39
CA LEU A 24 -2.60 -4.24 5.27
C LEU A 24 -3.24 -2.91 5.70
N GLU A 25 -2.62 -1.82 5.28
CA GLU A 25 -3.16 -0.47 5.32
C GLU A 25 -3.07 0.17 3.94
N ILE A 26 -3.88 1.20 3.70
CA ILE A 26 -3.85 1.94 2.45
C ILE A 26 -3.86 3.44 2.69
N PHE A 27 -3.22 4.19 1.81
CA PHE A 27 -3.44 5.62 1.69
C PHE A 27 -4.72 5.87 0.90
N THR A 28 -5.81 6.21 1.58
CA THR A 28 -7.09 6.46 0.92
C THR A 28 -7.02 7.73 0.07
N GLU A 29 -7.48 7.62 -1.17
CA GLU A 29 -7.74 8.78 -2.03
C GLU A 29 -9.14 9.29 -1.71
N GLU A 30 -9.26 10.54 -1.25
CA GLU A 30 -10.53 11.08 -0.76
C GLU A 30 -11.30 11.77 -1.88
N LEU A 31 -10.57 12.45 -2.78
CA LEU A 31 -11.14 13.21 -3.87
C LEU A 31 -10.23 13.14 -5.10
N GLY A 32 -10.83 13.04 -6.27
CA GLY A 32 -10.14 13.24 -7.54
C GLY A 32 -10.98 14.08 -8.50
N ALA A 33 -10.38 15.08 -9.12
CA ALA A 33 -11.02 15.95 -10.09
C ALA A 33 -10.20 16.03 -11.38
N ILE A 34 -10.90 16.01 -12.52
CA ILE A 34 -10.34 16.12 -13.86
C ILE A 34 -11.10 17.20 -14.63
N LEU A 35 -10.37 18.01 -15.40
CA LEU A 35 -11.00 18.94 -16.32
C LEU A 35 -11.74 18.17 -17.41
N ARG A 36 -13.04 18.42 -17.55
CA ARG A 36 -13.80 18.10 -18.74
C ARG A 36 -13.83 19.33 -19.63
N HIS A 37 -13.52 19.18 -20.92
CA HIS A 37 -13.60 20.30 -21.84
C HIS A 37 -15.02 20.91 -21.77
N PRO A 38 -15.16 22.22 -21.52
CA PRO A 38 -16.47 22.81 -21.24
C PRO A 38 -17.46 22.65 -22.40
N ASP A 39 -16.98 22.76 -23.63
CA ASP A 39 -17.85 22.68 -24.82
C ASP A 39 -18.03 21.26 -25.38
N THR A 40 -16.95 20.46 -25.47
CA THR A 40 -17.00 19.13 -26.09
C THR A 40 -17.25 18.00 -25.11
N GLY A 41 -17.09 18.26 -23.80
CA GLY A 41 -17.10 17.23 -22.76
C GLY A 41 -15.89 16.29 -22.81
N ASP A 42 -14.92 16.53 -23.70
CA ASP A 42 -13.73 15.68 -23.85
C ASP A 42 -12.86 15.73 -22.58
N GLU A 43 -12.58 14.56 -22.02
CA GLU A 43 -11.74 14.39 -20.84
C GLU A 43 -10.25 14.22 -21.20
N HIS A 44 -9.91 13.99 -22.47
CA HIS A 44 -8.53 13.77 -22.90
C HIS A 44 -7.59 14.92 -22.51
N PRO A 45 -7.96 16.20 -22.66
CA PRO A 45 -7.17 17.33 -22.16
C PRO A 45 -7.03 17.34 -20.63
N GLY A 46 -8.03 16.79 -19.92
CA GLY A 46 -8.06 16.70 -18.47
C GLY A 46 -6.90 15.91 -17.86
N ARG A 47 -6.23 15.04 -18.62
CA ARG A 47 -5.00 14.37 -18.15
C ARG A 47 -3.91 15.37 -17.73
N PHE A 48 -3.89 16.56 -18.35
CA PHE A 48 -2.92 17.61 -18.08
C PHE A 48 -3.39 18.59 -17.00
N LEU A 49 -4.67 18.52 -16.60
CA LEU A 49 -5.25 19.33 -15.54
C LEU A 49 -6.17 18.46 -14.69
N SER A 50 -5.54 17.69 -13.80
CA SER A 50 -6.22 16.84 -12.83
C SER A 50 -5.54 16.93 -11.47
N VAL A 51 -6.28 16.61 -10.41
CA VAL A 51 -5.80 16.61 -9.03
C VAL A 51 -6.40 15.43 -8.27
N VAL A 52 -5.60 14.83 -7.40
CA VAL A 52 -6.02 13.79 -6.46
C VAL A 52 -5.57 14.19 -5.05
N PHE A 53 -6.50 14.15 -4.10
CA PHE A 53 -6.25 14.38 -2.69
C PHE A 53 -6.20 13.04 -1.96
N ARG A 54 -5.15 12.85 -1.16
CA ARG A 54 -4.87 11.60 -0.46
C ARG A 54 -4.71 11.89 1.02
N ASN A 55 -5.33 11.07 1.85
CA ASN A 55 -5.24 11.14 3.29
C ASN A 55 -3.80 10.80 3.76
N THR A 56 -3.24 11.59 4.67
CA THR A 56 -1.88 11.41 5.19
C THR A 56 -1.80 10.87 6.61
N ASP A 57 -2.93 10.47 7.21
CA ASP A 57 -3.01 9.98 8.59
C ASP A 57 -2.13 8.73 8.79
N ALA A 58 -1.97 7.92 7.73
CA ALA A 58 -1.05 6.79 7.72
C ALA A 58 0.42 7.18 7.98
N LEU A 59 0.79 8.45 7.84
CA LEU A 59 2.11 9.02 8.19
C LEU A 59 2.11 9.69 9.58
N ALA A 60 0.98 10.24 10.03
CA ALA A 60 0.83 10.87 11.34
C ALA A 60 0.53 9.82 12.43
N ARG A 61 1.47 8.88 12.62
CA ARG A 61 1.26 7.69 13.45
C ARG A 61 1.63 7.91 14.92
N THR A 62 0.87 7.29 15.82
CA THR A 62 1.14 7.25 17.27
C THR A 62 1.31 5.82 17.81
N ASP A 63 1.32 4.82 16.93
CA ASP A 63 1.42 3.39 17.28
C ASP A 63 2.87 2.88 17.35
N GLY A 64 3.86 3.76 17.19
CA GLY A 64 5.28 3.42 17.19
C GLY A 64 5.76 2.74 15.91
N LEU A 65 4.93 2.68 14.86
CA LEU A 65 5.33 2.14 13.57
C LEU A 65 5.92 3.24 12.68
N MET A 66 7.03 2.91 12.00
CA MET A 66 7.72 3.79 11.08
C MET A 66 7.47 3.33 9.63
N PRO A 67 6.81 4.15 8.79
CA PRO A 67 6.63 3.84 7.38
C PRO A 67 7.93 4.04 6.60
N VAL A 68 8.38 3.00 5.90
CA VAL A 68 9.56 3.03 5.02
C VAL A 68 9.15 2.55 3.62
N THR A 69 9.44 3.32 2.58
CA THR A 69 9.20 2.88 1.20
C THR A 69 10.09 1.68 0.87
N VAL A 70 9.56 0.69 0.17
CA VAL A 70 10.34 -0.49 -0.24
C VAL A 70 11.56 -0.08 -1.08
N ALA A 71 11.42 0.95 -1.91
CA ALA A 71 12.52 1.49 -2.71
C ALA A 71 13.70 2.01 -1.86
N ALA A 72 13.44 2.53 -0.64
CA ALA A 72 14.49 3.05 0.24
C ALA A 72 15.28 1.94 0.96
N LEU A 73 14.77 0.71 1.02
CA LEU A 73 15.45 -0.39 1.73
C LEU A 73 16.83 -0.70 1.15
N LEU A 74 17.02 -0.47 -0.16
CA LEU A 74 18.26 -0.74 -0.87
C LEU A 74 19.11 0.52 -1.11
N THR A 75 18.71 1.67 -0.59
CA THR A 75 19.49 2.91 -0.65
C THR A 75 20.34 3.07 0.60
N ALA A 76 21.44 3.83 0.50
CA ALA A 76 22.32 4.14 1.63
C ALA A 76 21.51 4.67 2.83
N GLY A 77 21.77 4.09 4.00
CA GLY A 77 21.17 4.46 5.26
C GLY A 77 21.72 5.78 5.79
N PRO A 78 21.03 6.40 6.76
CA PRO A 78 21.47 7.66 7.34
C PRO A 78 22.65 7.51 8.32
N THR A 79 22.97 6.29 8.78
CA THR A 79 23.96 6.08 9.85
C THR A 79 25.32 5.59 9.38
N ASP A 80 25.33 4.70 8.39
CA ASP A 80 26.52 4.25 7.68
C ASP A 80 26.11 3.97 6.22
N ASP A 81 26.99 4.20 5.25
CA ASP A 81 26.67 4.14 3.79
C ASP A 81 26.13 2.77 3.31
N ARG A 82 25.91 1.79 4.20
CA ARG A 82 25.25 0.53 3.87
C ARG A 82 23.77 0.75 3.57
N PRO A 83 23.13 -0.16 2.82
CA PRO A 83 21.69 -0.09 2.60
C PRO A 83 20.87 -0.05 3.89
N LEU A 84 19.81 0.75 3.92
CA LEU A 84 18.91 0.92 5.08
C LEU A 84 18.40 -0.42 5.67
N ILE A 85 18.19 -1.44 4.82
CA ILE A 85 17.78 -2.76 5.27
C ILE A 85 18.78 -3.40 6.24
N CYS A 86 20.08 -3.12 6.13
CA CYS A 86 21.10 -3.62 7.05
C CYS A 86 20.90 -3.04 8.46
N GLU A 87 20.56 -1.76 8.58
CA GLU A 87 20.25 -1.13 9.88
C GLU A 87 19.01 -1.76 10.52
N LEU A 88 18.00 -2.11 9.72
CA LEU A 88 16.77 -2.75 10.19
C LEU A 88 17.01 -4.19 10.66
N ILE A 89 17.87 -4.95 9.97
CA ILE A 89 18.26 -6.30 10.38
C ILE A 89 19.09 -6.24 11.68
N ALA A 90 20.04 -5.31 11.76
CA ALA A 90 20.91 -5.14 12.94
C ALA A 90 20.13 -4.72 14.19
N LYS A 91 18.98 -4.03 14.03
CA LYS A 91 18.08 -3.72 15.14
C LYS A 91 17.27 -4.94 15.62
N ASN A 92 17.08 -5.92 14.75
CA ASN A 92 16.30 -7.12 15.00
C ASN A 92 17.13 -8.24 15.66
N GLY A 93 18.46 -8.23 15.46
CA GLY A 93 19.37 -9.25 15.98
C GLY A 93 20.84 -8.91 15.77
N ASN A 94 21.71 -9.92 15.67
CA ASN A 94 23.17 -9.72 15.62
C ASN A 94 23.73 -9.82 14.19
N ASP A 95 22.91 -9.57 13.16
CA ASP A 95 23.28 -9.74 11.74
C ASP A 95 23.80 -11.14 11.38
N ALA A 96 23.53 -12.16 12.20
CA ALA A 96 23.88 -13.54 11.88
C ALA A 96 23.04 -14.01 10.67
N GLU A 97 23.55 -14.97 9.90
CA GLU A 97 22.86 -15.50 8.72
C GLU A 97 21.43 -15.97 9.02
N ALA A 98 21.23 -16.60 10.19
CA ALA A 98 19.91 -17.01 10.65
C ALA A 98 18.96 -15.83 10.91
N ASP A 99 19.47 -14.72 11.45
CA ASP A 99 18.70 -13.50 11.73
C ASP A 99 18.30 -12.80 10.42
N VAL A 100 19.24 -12.73 9.46
CA VAL A 100 18.98 -12.21 8.10
C VAL A 100 17.88 -13.03 7.41
N ALA A 101 17.97 -14.35 7.46
CA ALA A 101 16.98 -15.25 6.87
C ALA A 101 15.61 -15.13 7.56
N ALA A 102 15.59 -14.97 8.89
CA ALA A 102 14.36 -14.75 9.65
C ALA A 102 13.71 -13.41 9.30
N PHE A 103 14.50 -12.33 9.22
CA PHE A 103 14.05 -11.01 8.79
C PHE A 103 13.46 -11.08 7.38
N PHE A 104 14.18 -11.67 6.43
CA PHE A 104 13.71 -11.76 5.04
C PHE A 104 12.39 -12.54 4.95
N ARG A 105 12.24 -13.63 5.72
CA ARG A 105 10.99 -14.40 5.78
C ARG A 105 9.84 -13.57 6.35
N ALA A 106 10.08 -12.78 7.40
CA ALA A 106 9.09 -11.89 7.98
C ALA A 106 8.70 -10.76 7.00
N TYR A 107 9.68 -10.15 6.35
CA TYR A 107 9.49 -9.12 5.32
C TYR A 107 8.68 -9.65 4.14
N ALA A 108 9.08 -10.78 3.56
CA ALA A 108 8.38 -11.41 2.44
C ALA A 108 6.93 -11.74 2.81
N ARG A 109 6.70 -12.28 4.02
CA ARG A 109 5.34 -12.54 4.52
C ARG A 109 4.52 -11.25 4.62
N THR A 110 5.12 -10.18 5.14
CA THR A 110 4.45 -8.88 5.32
C THR A 110 4.03 -8.26 3.99
N VAL A 111 4.86 -8.35 2.95
CA VAL A 111 4.56 -7.75 1.64
C VAL A 111 3.65 -8.66 0.78
N ILE A 112 3.89 -9.96 0.77
CA ILE A 112 3.25 -10.89 -0.17
C ILE A 112 1.86 -11.30 0.33
N ARG A 113 1.72 -11.64 1.62
CA ARG A 113 0.47 -12.23 2.15
C ARG A 113 -0.76 -11.34 1.96
N PRO A 114 -0.78 -10.07 2.38
CA PRO A 114 -1.96 -9.22 2.21
C PRO A 114 -2.28 -8.97 0.72
N THR A 115 -1.24 -8.77 -0.10
CA THR A 115 -1.39 -8.56 -1.55
C THR A 115 -2.05 -9.76 -2.23
N LEU A 116 -1.56 -10.98 -1.95
CA LEU A 116 -2.15 -12.20 -2.50
C LEU A 116 -3.54 -12.48 -1.94
N ALA A 117 -3.79 -12.19 -0.66
CA ALA A 117 -5.10 -12.42 -0.07
C ALA A 117 -6.16 -11.53 -0.71
N ILE A 118 -5.88 -10.24 -0.88
CA ILE A 118 -6.79 -9.31 -1.59
C ILE A 118 -7.00 -9.74 -3.04
N TYR A 119 -5.94 -10.16 -3.74
CA TYR A 119 -6.05 -10.66 -5.11
C TYR A 119 -6.91 -11.92 -5.23
N LEU A 120 -6.67 -12.93 -4.40
CA LEU A 120 -7.34 -14.23 -4.49
C LEU A 120 -8.77 -14.21 -3.93
N LEU A 121 -9.02 -13.44 -2.87
CA LEU A 121 -10.32 -13.42 -2.21
C LEU A 121 -11.28 -12.38 -2.77
N TYR A 122 -10.75 -11.26 -3.26
CA TYR A 122 -11.52 -10.10 -3.69
C TYR A 122 -11.26 -9.72 -5.15
N GLY A 123 -10.31 -10.37 -5.84
CA GLY A 123 -10.02 -10.08 -7.24
C GLY A 123 -9.38 -8.72 -7.47
N ILE A 124 -8.83 -8.06 -6.45
CA ILE A 124 -8.21 -6.74 -6.55
C ILE A 124 -6.69 -6.91 -6.61
N ALA A 125 -6.06 -6.41 -7.68
CA ALA A 125 -4.62 -6.41 -7.83
C ALA A 125 -4.07 -5.00 -7.56
N PHE A 126 -3.18 -4.90 -6.56
CA PHE A 126 -2.45 -3.67 -6.29
C PHE A 126 -1.28 -3.49 -7.26
N GLU A 127 -0.97 -2.24 -7.58
CA GLU A 127 0.28 -1.86 -8.22
C GLU A 127 1.39 -1.77 -7.16
N ALA A 128 1.73 -2.90 -6.53
CA ALA A 128 2.62 -2.99 -5.38
C ALA A 128 4.11 -2.81 -5.72
N HIS A 129 4.46 -1.90 -6.63
CA HIS A 129 5.84 -1.61 -6.97
C HIS A 129 6.57 -0.89 -5.83
N GLN A 130 7.89 -0.86 -5.87
CA GLN A 130 8.71 -0.45 -4.72
C GLN A 130 8.46 1.00 -4.25
N GLN A 131 8.00 1.89 -5.13
CA GLN A 131 7.63 3.27 -4.79
C GLN A 131 6.21 3.44 -4.24
N ASN A 132 5.31 2.47 -4.44
CA ASN A 132 3.90 2.50 -4.00
C ASN A 132 3.65 1.58 -2.80
N SER A 133 4.64 0.76 -2.47
CA SER A 133 4.65 -0.10 -1.29
C SER A 133 5.52 0.51 -0.19
N LEU A 134 4.93 0.67 0.99
CA LEU A 134 5.63 1.00 2.22
C LEU A 134 5.49 -0.18 3.19
N VAL A 135 6.53 -0.43 3.98
CA VAL A 135 6.47 -1.37 5.10
C VAL A 135 6.50 -0.57 6.38
N LEU A 136 5.59 -0.89 7.29
CA LEU A 136 5.53 -0.33 8.63
C LEU A 136 6.44 -1.16 9.54
N PHE A 137 7.55 -0.57 9.98
CA PHE A 137 8.50 -1.21 10.89
C PHE A 137 8.27 -0.78 12.34
N ASP A 138 8.39 -1.69 13.31
CA ASP A 138 8.43 -1.29 14.72
C ASP A 138 9.81 -0.77 15.15
N HIS A 139 9.93 -0.29 16.39
CA HIS A 139 11.19 0.25 16.92
C HIS A 139 12.36 -0.75 16.94
N ALA A 140 12.07 -2.05 16.93
CA ALA A 140 13.07 -3.11 16.85
C ALA A 140 13.39 -3.52 15.40
N GLY A 141 12.85 -2.81 14.39
CA GLY A 141 13.11 -3.07 12.99
C GLY A 141 12.32 -4.26 12.44
N HIS A 142 11.28 -4.75 13.11
CA HIS A 142 10.45 -5.83 12.55
C HIS A 142 9.46 -5.28 11.54
N PRO A 143 9.33 -5.88 10.34
CA PRO A 143 8.26 -5.54 9.41
C PRO A 143 6.92 -6.00 9.98
N ARG A 144 5.96 -5.09 10.14
CA ARG A 144 4.66 -5.36 10.79
C ARG A 144 3.50 -5.40 9.81
N LYS A 145 3.42 -4.41 8.92
CA LYS A 145 2.32 -4.28 7.96
C LYS A 145 2.80 -3.75 6.62
N LEU A 146 2.06 -4.08 5.58
CA LEU A 146 2.16 -3.43 4.28
C LEU A 146 1.24 -2.20 4.26
N LEU A 147 1.74 -1.08 3.76
CA LEU A 147 0.98 0.13 3.51
C LEU A 147 1.10 0.47 2.02
N ILE A 148 -0.01 0.39 1.29
CA ILE A 148 -0.06 0.65 -0.16
C ILE A 148 -0.58 2.06 -0.42
N ARG A 149 0.03 2.74 -1.40
CA ARG A 149 -0.50 3.98 -1.99
C ARG A 149 -0.67 3.81 -3.49
N ASP A 150 -1.47 4.70 -4.05
CA ASP A 150 -1.75 4.81 -5.49
C ASP A 150 -2.54 3.63 -6.06
N PHE A 151 -3.71 3.95 -6.61
CA PHE A 151 -4.66 3.00 -7.16
C PHE A 151 -5.03 3.32 -8.62
N GLY A 152 -4.24 4.17 -9.28
CA GLY A 152 -4.52 4.68 -10.62
C GLY A 152 -4.68 3.60 -11.70
N ASP A 153 -3.87 2.53 -11.64
CA ASP A 153 -3.90 1.41 -12.59
C ASP A 153 -4.26 0.06 -11.92
N GLY A 154 -4.93 0.13 -10.75
CA GLY A 154 -5.38 -1.06 -10.03
C GLY A 154 -6.33 -1.90 -10.89
N ARG A 155 -6.02 -3.19 -11.06
CA ARG A 155 -6.88 -4.12 -11.80
C ARG A 155 -7.85 -4.77 -10.84
N SER A 156 -9.08 -4.98 -11.29
CA SER A 156 -10.08 -5.67 -10.47
C SER A 156 -10.89 -6.67 -11.28
N PHE A 157 -11.27 -7.77 -10.64
CA PHE A 157 -12.16 -8.78 -11.16
C PHE A 157 -13.45 -8.79 -10.32
N ALA A 158 -14.45 -8.06 -10.83
CA ALA A 158 -15.69 -7.76 -10.12
C ALA A 158 -16.41 -8.95 -9.47
N PRO A 159 -16.52 -10.13 -10.13
CA PRO A 159 -17.27 -11.24 -9.56
C PRO A 159 -16.84 -11.67 -8.16
N LEU A 160 -15.53 -11.60 -7.83
CA LEU A 160 -15.04 -12.05 -6.52
C LEU A 160 -15.46 -11.13 -5.37
N PHE A 161 -15.30 -9.82 -5.51
CA PHE A 161 -15.75 -8.91 -4.46
C PHE A 161 -17.28 -8.77 -4.42
N GLU A 162 -17.96 -8.95 -5.56
CA GLU A 162 -19.43 -8.94 -5.63
C GLU A 162 -20.08 -10.13 -4.94
N GLU A 163 -19.52 -11.33 -5.09
CA GLU A 163 -19.95 -12.53 -4.36
C GLU A 163 -19.87 -12.33 -2.83
N ARG A 164 -18.96 -11.44 -2.39
CA ARG A 164 -18.76 -11.06 -0.98
C ARG A 164 -19.59 -9.86 -0.54
N GLY A 165 -20.51 -9.40 -1.39
CA GLY A 165 -21.43 -8.31 -1.06
C GLY A 165 -20.83 -6.92 -1.17
N HIS A 166 -19.67 -6.77 -1.83
CA HIS A 166 -19.10 -5.47 -2.17
C HIS A 166 -19.48 -5.07 -3.59
N ARG A 167 -19.48 -3.76 -3.89
CA ARG A 167 -19.74 -3.27 -5.25
C ARG A 167 -18.82 -2.09 -5.54
N LEU A 168 -18.40 -1.99 -6.78
CA LEU A 168 -17.67 -0.83 -7.29
C LEU A 168 -18.59 -0.08 -8.25
N SER A 169 -19.08 1.09 -7.84
CA SER A 169 -19.99 1.86 -8.69
C SER A 169 -19.31 2.20 -10.03
N PRO A 170 -19.91 1.87 -11.18
CA PRO A 170 -19.38 2.26 -12.49
C PRO A 170 -19.42 3.78 -12.66
N PHE A 171 -18.62 4.28 -13.60
CA PHE A 171 -18.49 5.71 -13.89
C PHE A 171 -19.78 6.34 -14.41
#